data_AF-A0A965PQU5-F1
#
_entry.id   AF-A0A965PQU5-F1
#
_cell.length_a   1.000
_cell.length_b   1.000
_cell.length_c   1.000
_cell.angle_alpha   90.00
_cell.angle_beta   90.00
_cell.angle_gamma   90.00
#
_symmetry.space_group_name_H-M   'P 1'
#
loop_
_entity.id
_entity.type
_entity.pdbx_description
1 polymer ?
#
loop_
_entity_poly.entity_id
_entity_poly.type
_entity_poly.pdbx_seq_one_letter_code
_entity_poly.pdbx_strand_id
1 'polypeptide(L)'
;MNKLTHLSFSRLKALAHSPLALQRYIEQTRTATKAMDEGTLLDVLLFTPEKFDETFYVLPDVKKPTAAQVNAKKPSDETLAQIAAWEAMIAEKGTRIGISAEQLIEARILEQAIRNNSTVAFQGLLHPENFTFQVPVEFFYKGFKHRGIKDAEGRDRNGNRVVWDLKRMGGRSGEALVRAQIRANLYDLQGAIYCHEADLAGEPIKYYIIAVNNEGYVTPFEIGRDAREKARYLWHKLISAAHRVNLEGMDMGCEFWGDSEGFFQF
;
A
#
# COMPACT_ATOMS: atom_id res chain seq x y z
N MET A 1 11.64 7.26 -27.14
CA MET A 1 12.04 6.70 -25.82
C MET A 1 10.78 6.15 -25.17
N ASN A 2 10.77 4.89 -24.68
CA ASN A 2 9.58 4.32 -24.06
C ASN A 2 9.22 5.08 -22.78
N LYS A 3 7.99 5.58 -22.68
CA LYS A 3 7.50 6.31 -21.50
C LYS A 3 7.33 5.37 -20.29
N LEU A 4 6.99 4.10 -20.55
CA LEU A 4 6.87 3.04 -19.54
C LEU A 4 8.02 2.05 -19.67
N THR A 5 8.87 2.01 -18.64
CA THR A 5 10.01 1.09 -18.52
C THR A 5 9.73 -0.13 -17.64
N HIS A 6 8.75 -0.02 -16.76
CA HIS A 6 8.31 -1.11 -15.88
C HIS A 6 6.85 -0.94 -15.47
N LEU A 7 6.24 -2.05 -15.07
CA LEU A 7 4.89 -2.15 -14.57
C LEU A 7 4.91 -2.58 -13.11
N SER A 8 4.10 -1.93 -12.28
CA SER A 8 3.81 -2.38 -10.91
C SER A 8 2.31 -2.53 -10.75
N PHE A 9 1.86 -3.23 -9.70
CA PHE A 9 0.44 -3.32 -9.39
C PHE A 9 -0.23 -1.92 -9.38
N SER A 10 0.38 -0.95 -8.69
CA SER A 10 -0.17 0.41 -8.60
C SER A 10 -0.20 1.15 -9.95
N ARG A 11 0.82 0.96 -10.81
CA ARG A 11 0.81 1.53 -12.17
C ARG A 11 -0.27 0.89 -13.04
N LEU A 12 -0.43 -0.42 -12.96
CA LEU A 12 -1.46 -1.15 -13.69
C LEU A 12 -2.86 -0.77 -13.21
N LYS A 13 -3.05 -0.57 -11.89
CA LYS A 13 -4.31 -0.07 -11.33
C LYS A 13 -4.62 1.35 -11.81
N ALA A 14 -3.63 2.24 -11.89
CA ALA A 14 -3.81 3.57 -12.45
C ALA A 14 -4.16 3.50 -13.95
N LEU A 15 -3.47 2.66 -14.72
CA LEU A 15 -3.78 2.44 -16.14
C LEU A 15 -5.17 1.86 -16.36
N ALA A 16 -5.62 0.95 -15.49
CA ALA A 16 -6.96 0.37 -15.55
C ALA A 16 -8.06 1.43 -15.43
N HIS A 17 -7.77 2.56 -14.79
CA HIS A 17 -8.61 3.74 -14.85
C HIS A 17 -8.46 4.45 -16.22
N SER A 18 -7.25 4.94 -16.53
CA SER A 18 -6.94 5.53 -17.85
C SER A 18 -5.43 5.78 -18.03
N PRO A 19 -4.95 5.97 -19.27
CA PRO A 19 -3.60 6.46 -19.51
C PRO A 19 -3.30 7.78 -18.78
N LEU A 20 -4.25 8.72 -18.76
CA LEU A 20 -4.11 10.00 -18.04
C LEU A 20 -3.97 9.81 -16.53
N ALA A 21 -4.67 8.84 -15.94
CA ALA A 21 -4.50 8.50 -14.54
C ALA A 21 -3.11 7.90 -14.26
N LEU A 22 -2.57 7.09 -15.18
CA LEU A 22 -1.19 6.61 -15.10
C LEU A 22 -0.17 7.74 -15.22
N GLN A 23 -0.37 8.68 -16.14
CA GLN A 23 0.50 9.85 -16.27
C GLN A 23 0.56 10.63 -14.95
N ARG A 24 -0.62 10.97 -14.41
CA ARG A 24 -0.72 11.66 -13.11
C ARG A 24 -0.04 10.87 -12.01
N TYR A 25 -0.22 9.55 -11.97
CA TYR A 25 0.45 8.70 -10.98
C TYR A 25 1.99 8.77 -11.08
N ILE A 26 2.54 8.84 -12.29
CA ILE A 26 4.00 8.89 -12.53
C ILE A 26 4.56 10.27 -12.23
N GLU A 27 3.85 11.33 -12.63
CA GLU A 27 4.33 12.72 -12.57
C GLU A 27 4.07 13.37 -11.21
N GLN A 28 3.02 12.96 -10.47
CA GLN A 28 2.73 13.54 -9.17
C GLN A 28 3.82 13.22 -8.17
N THR A 29 4.44 14.28 -7.65
CA THR A 29 5.14 14.22 -6.36
C THR A 29 4.08 13.95 -5.31
N ARG A 30 3.94 12.69 -4.89
CA ARG A 30 2.95 12.30 -3.88
C ARG A 30 3.24 13.04 -2.59
N THR A 31 2.41 14.02 -2.23
CA THR A 31 2.36 14.50 -0.86
C THR A 31 1.79 13.37 -0.02
N ALA A 32 2.57 12.85 0.93
CA ALA A 32 2.08 11.83 1.86
C ALA A 32 0.81 12.35 2.54
N THR A 33 -0.26 11.56 2.46
CA THR A 33 -1.50 11.86 3.17
C THR A 33 -1.43 11.22 4.55
N LYS A 34 -2.19 11.74 5.52
CA LYS A 34 -2.26 11.14 6.87
C LYS A 34 -2.57 9.63 6.83
N ALA A 35 -3.46 9.21 5.94
CA ALA A 35 -3.81 7.80 5.75
C ALA A 35 -2.63 6.96 5.23
N MET A 36 -1.74 7.54 4.42
CA MET A 36 -0.50 6.87 3.99
C MET A 36 0.47 6.74 5.16
N ASP A 37 0.67 7.81 5.94
CA ASP A 37 1.56 7.78 7.10
C ASP A 37 1.10 6.75 8.13
N GLU A 38 -0.21 6.67 8.40
CA GLU A 38 -0.79 5.66 9.29
C GLU A 38 -0.65 4.23 8.74
N GLY A 39 -0.76 4.05 7.42
CA GLY A 39 -0.49 2.77 6.77
C GLY A 39 0.96 2.35 6.96
N THR A 40 1.90 3.25 6.68
CA THR A 40 3.34 3.02 6.88
C THR A 40 3.67 2.77 8.34
N LEU A 41 3.02 3.47 9.28
CA LEU A 41 3.19 3.24 10.71
C LEU A 41 2.81 1.82 11.10
N LEU A 42 1.65 1.34 10.65
CA LEU A 42 1.20 -0.02 10.92
C LEU A 42 2.13 -1.07 10.26
N ASP A 43 2.56 -0.84 9.03
CA ASP A 43 3.51 -1.74 8.33
C ASP A 43 4.83 -1.84 9.08
N VAL A 44 5.41 -0.71 9.52
CA VAL A 44 6.66 -0.68 10.29
C VAL A 44 6.50 -1.42 11.61
N LEU A 45 5.42 -1.19 12.36
CA LEU A 45 5.17 -1.90 13.62
C LEU A 45 5.05 -3.42 13.43
N LEU A 46 4.45 -3.87 12.34
CA LEU A 46 4.26 -5.30 12.07
C LEU A 46 5.51 -5.99 11.52
N PHE A 47 6.19 -5.35 10.58
CA PHE A 47 7.16 -6.02 9.70
C PHE A 47 8.61 -5.63 9.95
N THR A 48 8.85 -4.40 10.39
CA THR A 48 10.20 -3.85 10.61
C THR A 48 10.21 -2.96 11.86
N PRO A 49 9.80 -3.46 13.03
CA PRO A 49 9.65 -2.64 14.23
C PRO A 49 10.98 -2.01 14.67
N GLU A 50 12.11 -2.63 14.34
CA GLU A 50 13.45 -2.10 14.57
C GLU A 50 13.73 -0.78 13.84
N LYS A 51 13.02 -0.48 12.74
CA LYS A 51 13.14 0.76 11.96
C LYS A 51 12.22 1.88 12.46
N PHE A 52 11.50 1.66 13.56
CA PHE A 52 10.52 2.62 14.06
C PHE A 52 11.15 3.99 14.35
N ASP A 53 12.21 4.02 15.16
CA ASP A 53 12.85 5.29 15.59
C ASP A 53 13.60 6.01 14.45
N GLU A 54 13.99 5.25 13.42
CA GLU A 54 14.60 5.77 12.18
C GLU A 54 13.56 6.42 11.26
N THR A 55 12.32 5.92 11.29
CA THR A 55 11.25 6.31 10.36
C THR A 55 10.32 7.37 10.97
N PHE A 56 10.02 7.24 12.26
CA PHE A 56 9.00 8.02 12.95
C PHE A 56 9.57 8.85 14.09
N TYR A 57 8.91 9.97 14.34
CA TYR A 57 9.12 10.80 15.51
C TYR A 57 7.77 11.07 16.16
N VAL A 58 7.62 10.69 17.43
CA VAL A 58 6.40 10.94 18.20
C VAL A 58 6.42 12.40 18.63
N LEU A 59 5.52 13.20 18.07
CA LEU A 59 5.44 14.63 18.31
C LEU A 59 5.02 14.88 19.77
N PRO A 60 5.80 15.64 20.56
CA PRO A 60 5.35 16.13 21.85
C PRO A 60 4.21 17.14 21.67
N ASP A 61 3.44 17.40 22.72
CA ASP A 61 2.36 18.41 22.71
C ASP A 61 2.93 19.85 22.76
N VAL A 62 3.59 20.23 21.66
CA VAL A 62 4.14 21.57 21.44
C VAL A 62 3.40 22.18 20.25
N LYS A 63 2.66 23.24 20.51
CA LYS A 63 1.88 23.93 19.48
C LYS A 63 2.79 24.71 18.54
N LYS A 64 2.56 24.56 17.24
CA LYS A 64 3.20 25.40 16.20
C LYS A 64 2.96 26.88 16.50
N PRO A 65 4.01 27.70 16.66
CA PRO A 65 3.87 29.14 16.81
C PRO A 65 3.16 29.74 15.60
N THR A 66 2.27 30.69 15.86
CA THR A 66 1.58 31.43 14.81
C THR A 66 2.52 32.46 14.17
N ALA A 67 2.22 32.87 12.92
CA ALA A 67 3.01 33.92 12.26
C ALA A 67 3.04 35.24 13.06
N ALA A 68 1.99 35.54 13.82
CA ALA A 68 1.93 36.71 14.69
C ALA A 68 2.88 36.59 15.90
N GLN A 69 2.99 35.40 16.50
CA GLN A 69 3.91 35.12 17.59
C GLN A 69 5.37 35.22 17.13
N VAL A 70 5.68 34.66 15.96
CA VAL A 70 7.05 34.68 15.39
C VAL A 70 7.47 36.12 15.02
N ASN A 71 6.55 36.94 14.51
CA ASN A 71 6.85 38.31 14.07
C ASN A 71 6.52 39.38 15.12
N ALA A 72 6.26 39.00 16.37
CA ALA A 72 5.92 39.95 17.42
C ALA A 72 7.10 40.89 17.69
N LYS A 73 6.85 42.21 17.70
CA LYS A 73 7.91 43.21 17.98
C LYS A 73 8.47 43.14 19.41
N LYS A 74 7.67 42.61 20.34
CA LYS A 74 8.02 42.37 21.75
C LYS A 74 7.34 41.06 22.18
N PRO A 75 7.88 39.89 21.83
CA PRO A 75 7.31 38.62 22.26
C PRO A 75 7.43 38.48 23.78
N SER A 76 6.47 37.80 24.41
CA SER A 76 6.60 37.40 25.82
C SER A 76 7.65 36.30 25.99
N ASP A 77 8.20 36.13 27.20
CA ASP A 77 9.12 35.04 27.52
C ASP A 77 8.49 33.66 27.23
N GLU A 78 7.19 33.53 27.46
CA GLU A 78 6.41 32.34 27.11
C GLU A 78 6.38 32.09 25.58
N THR A 79 6.23 33.15 24.78
CA THR A 79 6.26 33.04 23.31
C THR A 79 7.65 32.63 22.82
N LEU A 80 8.70 33.19 23.42
CA LEU A 80 10.09 32.81 23.08
C LEU A 80 10.38 31.35 23.45
N ALA A 81 9.94 30.90 24.63
CA ALA A 81 10.07 29.51 25.05
C ALA A 81 9.30 28.55 24.13
N GLN A 82 8.09 28.92 23.70
CA GLN A 82 7.30 28.12 22.75
C GLN A 82 7.99 28.02 21.38
N ILE A 83 8.53 29.12 20.86
CA ILE A 83 9.26 29.13 19.59
C ILE A 83 10.50 28.24 19.69
N ALA A 84 11.30 28.40 20.74
CA ALA A 84 12.50 27.60 20.94
C ALA A 84 12.19 26.11 21.09
N ALA A 85 11.13 25.75 21.83
CA ALA A 85 10.69 24.36 21.97
C ALA A 85 10.21 23.78 20.64
N TRP A 86 9.48 24.56 19.82
CA TRP A 86 9.05 24.13 18.50
C TRP A 86 10.22 23.93 17.54
N GLU A 87 11.18 24.86 17.51
CA GLU A 87 12.38 24.76 16.67
C GLU A 87 13.26 23.57 17.06
N ALA A 88 13.48 23.35 18.35
CA ALA A 88 14.22 22.20 18.85
C ALA A 88 13.56 20.87 18.44
N MET A 89 12.23 20.79 18.54
CA MET A 89 11.46 19.60 18.13
C MET A 89 11.53 19.36 16.61
N ILE A 90 11.43 20.40 15.77
CA ILE A 90 11.58 20.26 14.32
C ILE A 90 12.99 19.82 13.95
N ALA A 91 14.01 20.37 14.62
CA ALA A 91 15.40 19.97 14.42
C ALA A 91 15.63 18.52 14.83
N GLU A 92 15.09 18.09 15.97
CA GLU A 92 15.19 16.71 16.47
C GLU A 92 14.46 15.74 15.53
N LYS A 93 13.23 16.04 15.14
CA LYS A 93 12.45 15.23 14.18
C LYS A 93 13.25 14.98 12.90
N GLY A 94 13.88 16.01 12.35
CA GLY A 94 14.61 15.94 11.10
C GLY A 94 13.71 15.50 9.94
N THR A 95 14.12 14.47 9.21
CA THR A 95 13.41 13.94 8.04
C THR A 95 12.35 12.89 8.36
N ARG A 96 12.20 12.51 9.64
CA ARG A 96 11.27 11.46 10.09
C ARG A 96 9.82 11.88 9.91
N ILE A 97 8.91 10.91 9.82
CA ILE A 97 7.48 11.14 9.78
C ILE A 97 7.00 11.50 11.19
N GLY A 98 6.35 12.66 11.34
CA GLY A 98 5.83 13.10 12.63
C GLY A 98 4.46 12.48 12.89
N ILE A 99 4.31 11.76 14.00
CA ILE A 99 3.04 11.12 14.41
C ILE A 99 2.65 11.60 15.82
N SER A 100 1.36 11.66 16.13
CA SER A 100 0.91 11.93 17.50
C SER A 100 0.96 10.68 18.37
N ALA A 101 0.91 10.86 19.68
CA ALA A 101 0.80 9.75 20.63
C ALA A 101 -0.49 8.93 20.41
N GLU A 102 -1.59 9.59 20.09
CA GLU A 102 -2.88 8.94 19.77
C GLU A 102 -2.76 8.06 18.53
N GLN A 103 -2.12 8.57 17.46
CA GLN A 103 -1.90 7.78 16.24
C GLN A 103 -1.08 6.52 16.52
N LEU A 104 -0.06 6.62 17.39
CA LEU A 104 0.74 5.46 17.80
C LEU A 104 -0.10 4.44 18.61
N ILE A 105 -0.94 4.92 19.52
CA ILE A 105 -1.83 4.06 20.31
C ILE A 105 -2.82 3.32 19.40
N GLU A 106 -3.48 4.04 18.49
CA GLU A 106 -4.41 3.46 17.52
C GLU A 106 -3.72 2.41 16.64
N ALA A 107 -2.53 2.71 16.12
CA ALA A 107 -1.77 1.77 15.30
C ALA A 107 -1.39 0.50 16.09
N ARG A 108 -0.99 0.63 17.36
CA ARG A 108 -0.70 -0.53 18.23
C ARG A 108 -1.94 -1.37 18.55
N ILE A 109 -3.11 -0.76 18.68
CA ILE A 109 -4.37 -1.49 18.84
C ILE A 109 -4.64 -2.35 17.59
N LEU A 110 -4.47 -1.77 16.39
CA LEU A 110 -4.64 -2.50 15.15
C LEU A 110 -3.59 -3.62 14.98
N GLU A 111 -2.33 -3.32 15.29
CA GLU A 111 -1.23 -4.29 15.29
C GLU A 111 -1.57 -5.49 16.17
N GLN A 112 -2.00 -5.24 17.41
CA GLN A 112 -2.36 -6.30 18.35
C GLN A 112 -3.59 -7.09 17.87
N ALA A 113 -4.58 -6.42 17.28
CA ALA A 113 -5.75 -7.09 16.71
C ALA A 113 -5.37 -8.05 15.56
N ILE A 114 -4.41 -7.65 14.71
CA ILE A 114 -3.87 -8.50 13.63
C ILE A 114 -3.11 -9.69 14.21
N ARG A 115 -2.19 -9.45 15.15
CA ARG A 115 -1.41 -10.52 15.82
C ARG A 115 -2.31 -11.54 16.52
N ASN A 116 -3.38 -11.07 17.15
CA ASN A 116 -4.31 -11.91 17.92
C ASN A 116 -5.43 -12.53 17.07
N ASN A 117 -5.55 -12.17 15.79
CA ASN A 117 -6.55 -12.79 14.94
C ASN A 117 -6.29 -14.30 14.86
N SER A 118 -7.32 -15.10 15.15
CA SER A 118 -7.19 -16.55 15.28
C SER A 118 -6.59 -17.22 14.04
N THR A 119 -6.93 -16.76 12.84
CA THR A 119 -6.39 -17.32 11.59
C THR A 119 -4.94 -16.88 11.37
N VAL A 120 -4.62 -15.59 11.59
CA VAL A 120 -3.26 -15.07 11.45
C VAL A 120 -2.31 -15.80 12.40
N ALA A 121 -2.69 -15.91 13.67
CA ALA A 121 -1.92 -16.60 14.71
C ALA A 121 -1.78 -18.09 14.41
N PHE A 122 -2.88 -18.78 14.12
CA PHE A 122 -2.88 -20.22 13.89
C PHE A 122 -2.08 -20.64 12.67
N GLN A 123 -2.11 -19.85 11.58
CA GLN A 123 -1.32 -20.11 10.38
C GLN A 123 0.14 -19.63 10.50
N GLY A 124 0.48 -18.89 11.57
CA GLY A 124 1.83 -18.38 11.82
C GLY A 124 2.27 -17.30 10.83
N LEU A 125 1.34 -16.49 10.30
CA LEU A 125 1.60 -15.56 9.20
C LEU A 125 2.57 -14.42 9.55
N LEU A 126 2.73 -14.13 10.84
CA LEU A 126 3.66 -13.13 11.38
C LEU A 126 4.88 -13.76 12.06
N HIS A 127 5.12 -15.07 11.89
CA HIS A 127 6.25 -15.73 12.52
C HIS A 127 7.54 -15.49 11.70
N PRO A 128 8.57 -14.82 12.26
CA PRO A 128 9.75 -14.39 11.50
C PRO A 128 10.62 -15.56 11.02
N GLU A 129 10.53 -16.74 11.65
CA GLU A 129 11.24 -17.94 11.17
C GLU A 129 10.59 -18.57 9.93
N ASN A 130 9.28 -18.31 9.70
CA ASN A 130 8.52 -18.91 8.61
C ASN A 130 8.28 -17.94 7.45
N PHE A 131 8.37 -16.63 7.71
CA PHE A 131 8.07 -15.58 6.74
C PHE A 131 9.21 -14.55 6.67
N THR A 132 9.52 -14.16 5.44
CA THR A 132 10.28 -12.93 5.16
C THR A 132 9.29 -11.82 4.87
N PHE A 133 9.52 -10.64 5.44
CA PHE A 133 8.65 -9.47 5.28
C PHE A 133 9.24 -8.45 4.30
N GLN A 134 8.36 -7.66 3.67
CA GLN A 134 8.73 -6.60 2.71
C GLN A 134 9.59 -7.14 1.56
N VAL A 135 9.13 -8.23 0.93
CA VAL A 135 9.88 -9.00 -0.08
C VAL A 135 9.74 -8.36 -1.46
N PRO A 136 10.84 -7.89 -2.09
CA PRO A 136 10.79 -7.33 -3.43
C PRO A 136 10.45 -8.43 -4.45
N VAL A 137 9.64 -8.06 -5.44
CA VAL A 137 9.30 -8.90 -6.59
C VAL A 137 9.79 -8.21 -7.83
N GLU A 138 10.55 -8.93 -8.65
CA GLU A 138 10.99 -8.44 -9.95
C GLU A 138 11.10 -9.57 -10.98
N PHE A 139 10.40 -9.46 -12.09
CA PHE A 139 10.47 -10.43 -13.20
C PHE A 139 10.18 -9.75 -14.54
N PHE A 140 10.58 -10.35 -15.65
CA PHE A 140 10.26 -9.83 -16.99
C PHE A 140 9.09 -10.61 -17.60
N TYR A 141 8.07 -9.89 -18.07
CA TYR A 141 6.89 -10.52 -18.66
C TYR A 141 6.28 -9.66 -19.77
N LYS A 142 6.04 -10.27 -20.93
CA LYS A 142 5.41 -9.66 -22.12
C LYS A 142 5.96 -8.27 -22.47
N GLY A 143 7.29 -8.12 -22.43
CA GLY A 143 7.96 -6.89 -22.85
C GLY A 143 8.16 -5.85 -21.74
N PHE A 144 7.74 -6.12 -20.51
CA PHE A 144 7.92 -5.20 -19.38
C PHE A 144 8.58 -5.89 -18.18
N LYS A 145 9.46 -5.15 -17.51
CA LYS A 145 9.87 -5.49 -16.15
C LYS A 145 8.70 -5.24 -15.20
N HIS A 146 8.32 -6.24 -14.43
CA HIS A 146 7.33 -6.12 -13.36
C HIS A 146 8.04 -5.91 -12.03
N ARG A 147 7.54 -4.98 -11.21
CA ARG A 147 8.11 -4.63 -9.90
C ARG A 147 7.03 -4.51 -8.83
N GLY A 148 7.35 -4.93 -7.62
CA GLY A 148 6.49 -4.75 -6.45
C GLY A 148 7.20 -5.12 -5.17
N ILE A 149 6.49 -4.97 -4.06
CA ILE A 149 6.90 -5.44 -2.73
C ILE A 149 5.70 -6.21 -2.17
N LYS A 150 5.91 -7.46 -1.79
CA LYS A 150 4.97 -8.28 -1.02
C LYS A 150 5.15 -7.93 0.45
N ASP A 151 4.07 -7.79 1.21
CA ASP A 151 4.24 -7.58 2.66
C ASP A 151 4.88 -8.78 3.33
N ALA A 152 4.55 -10.01 2.89
CA ALA A 152 5.18 -11.22 3.37
C ALA A 152 5.19 -12.37 2.34
N GLU A 153 6.24 -13.18 2.38
CA GLU A 153 6.34 -14.46 1.68
C GLU A 153 6.99 -15.51 2.58
N GLY A 154 6.46 -16.73 2.57
CA GLY A 154 6.92 -17.78 3.47
C GLY A 154 6.14 -19.08 3.37
N ARG A 155 6.12 -19.84 4.46
CA ARG A 155 5.34 -21.08 4.58
C ARG A 155 4.37 -21.00 5.76
N ASP A 156 3.13 -21.42 5.53
CA ASP A 156 2.17 -21.59 6.63
C ASP A 156 2.57 -22.76 7.54
N ARG A 157 1.90 -22.87 8.67
CA ARG A 157 2.09 -23.97 9.64
C ARG A 157 2.07 -25.39 9.04
N ASN A 158 1.42 -25.59 7.89
CA ASN A 158 1.30 -26.90 7.24
C ASN A 158 2.36 -27.05 6.13
N GLY A 159 3.31 -26.14 6.04
CA GLY A 159 4.37 -26.12 5.04
C GLY A 159 3.95 -25.60 3.66
N ASN A 160 2.72 -25.09 3.49
CA ASN A 160 2.28 -24.57 2.19
C ASN A 160 2.96 -23.23 1.91
N ARG A 161 3.36 -23.00 0.65
CA ARG A 161 3.87 -21.69 0.23
C ARG A 161 2.75 -20.65 0.30
N VAL A 162 3.02 -19.53 0.95
CA VAL A 162 2.07 -18.44 1.16
C VAL A 162 2.73 -17.11 0.82
N VAL A 163 1.98 -16.27 0.11
CA VAL A 163 2.22 -14.83 0.04
C VAL A 163 1.01 -14.14 0.66
N TRP A 164 1.23 -13.07 1.41
CA TRP A 164 0.11 -12.28 1.91
C TRP A 164 0.44 -10.79 1.97
N ASP A 165 -0.64 -10.00 1.91
CA ASP A 165 -0.59 -8.54 1.89
C ASP A 165 -1.57 -7.95 2.91
N LEU A 166 -1.16 -6.94 3.65
CA LEU A 166 -1.98 -6.19 4.58
C LEU A 166 -2.74 -5.10 3.84
N LYS A 167 -4.03 -4.95 4.16
CA LYS A 167 -4.88 -3.90 3.59
C LYS A 167 -5.75 -3.25 4.65
N ARG A 168 -5.55 -1.95 4.85
CA ARG A 168 -6.50 -1.11 5.59
C ARG A 168 -7.75 -0.87 4.74
N MET A 169 -8.92 -1.21 5.26
CA MET A 169 -10.20 -1.14 4.53
C MET A 169 -11.13 -0.02 5.04
N GLY A 170 -10.59 0.96 5.78
CA GLY A 170 -11.39 2.01 6.41
C GLY A 170 -12.43 1.44 7.36
N GLY A 171 -13.70 1.82 7.23
CA GLY A 171 -14.80 1.26 8.04
C GLY A 171 -15.34 -0.10 7.57
N ARG A 172 -14.75 -0.75 6.56
CA ARG A 172 -15.29 -1.98 5.97
C ARG A 172 -14.64 -3.22 6.59
N SER A 173 -15.45 -4.12 7.14
CA SER A 173 -15.04 -5.41 7.71
C SER A 173 -16.03 -6.52 7.34
N GLY A 174 -15.65 -7.77 7.54
CA GLY A 174 -16.49 -8.93 7.23
C GLY A 174 -16.44 -9.33 5.76
N GLU A 175 -16.79 -10.60 5.51
CA GLU A 175 -16.55 -11.30 4.27
C GLU A 175 -17.10 -10.57 3.03
N ALA A 176 -18.37 -10.18 3.02
CA ALA A 176 -19.02 -9.58 1.86
C ALA A 176 -18.42 -8.22 1.48
N LEU A 177 -18.23 -7.34 2.48
CA LEU A 177 -17.68 -6.00 2.25
C LEU A 177 -16.21 -6.05 1.84
N VAL A 178 -15.42 -6.92 2.46
CA VAL A 178 -14.00 -7.13 2.12
C VAL A 178 -13.87 -7.73 0.72
N ARG A 179 -14.70 -8.71 0.36
CA ARG A 179 -14.75 -9.27 -1.01
C ARG A 179 -15.04 -8.18 -2.05
N ALA A 180 -16.03 -7.34 -1.80
CA ALA A 180 -16.36 -6.22 -2.68
C ALA A 180 -15.18 -5.24 -2.81
N GLN A 181 -14.50 -4.94 -1.71
CA GLN A 181 -13.29 -4.09 -1.73
C GLN A 181 -12.13 -4.71 -2.50
N ILE A 182 -11.89 -6.01 -2.36
CA ILE A 182 -10.84 -6.73 -3.08
C ILE A 182 -11.06 -6.58 -4.59
N ARG A 183 -12.30 -6.76 -5.07
CA ARG A 183 -12.64 -6.60 -6.48
C ARG A 183 -12.54 -5.15 -6.94
N ALA A 184 -13.12 -4.21 -6.19
CA ALA A 184 -13.09 -2.80 -6.55
C ALA A 184 -11.65 -2.23 -6.61
N ASN A 185 -10.74 -2.76 -5.79
CA ASN A 185 -9.35 -2.32 -5.73
C ASN A 185 -8.38 -3.15 -6.57
N LEU A 186 -8.87 -4.17 -7.28
CA LEU A 186 -8.08 -5.08 -8.10
C LEU A 186 -7.01 -5.86 -7.32
N TYR A 187 -7.24 -6.23 -6.06
CA TYR A 187 -6.25 -7.00 -5.29
C TYR A 187 -6.10 -8.45 -5.80
N ASP A 188 -7.05 -8.93 -6.57
CA ASP A 188 -6.92 -10.15 -7.37
C ASP A 188 -5.86 -10.03 -8.47
N LEU A 189 -5.75 -8.86 -9.13
CA LEU A 189 -4.65 -8.55 -10.04
C LEU A 189 -3.30 -8.53 -9.31
N GLN A 190 -3.26 -7.95 -8.10
CA GLN A 190 -2.05 -7.98 -7.27
C GLN A 190 -1.62 -9.42 -6.98
N GLY A 191 -2.54 -10.27 -6.54
CA GLY A 191 -2.30 -11.70 -6.33
C GLY A 191 -1.83 -12.42 -7.61
N ALA A 192 -2.43 -12.12 -8.77
CA ALA A 192 -2.02 -12.71 -10.04
C ALA A 192 -0.58 -12.36 -10.44
N ILE A 193 -0.12 -11.15 -10.11
CA ILE A 193 1.25 -10.69 -10.34
C ILE A 193 2.20 -11.35 -9.33
N TYR A 194 1.88 -11.32 -8.04
CA TYR A 194 2.77 -11.79 -6.97
C TYR A 194 2.94 -13.30 -6.94
N CYS A 195 1.94 -14.05 -7.40
CA CYS A 195 1.98 -15.50 -7.54
C CYS A 195 2.35 -15.97 -8.94
N HIS A 196 2.71 -15.06 -9.86
CA HIS A 196 2.86 -15.39 -11.29
C HIS A 196 3.82 -16.55 -11.56
N GLU A 197 5.02 -16.50 -11.02
CA GLU A 197 6.05 -17.52 -11.28
C GLU A 197 5.66 -18.88 -10.73
N ALA A 198 5.10 -18.93 -9.52
CA ALA A 198 4.60 -20.16 -8.91
C ALA A 198 3.43 -20.77 -9.72
N ASP A 199 2.45 -19.93 -10.09
CA ASP A 199 1.31 -20.39 -10.88
C ASP A 199 1.74 -20.85 -12.28
N LEU A 200 2.77 -20.23 -12.88
CA LEU A 200 3.36 -20.64 -14.17
C LEU A 200 4.10 -21.98 -14.07
N ALA A 201 4.80 -22.20 -12.96
CA ALA A 201 5.49 -23.46 -12.67
C ALA A 201 4.53 -24.58 -12.22
N GLY A 202 3.25 -24.27 -12.01
CA GLY A 202 2.27 -25.23 -11.47
C GLY A 202 2.47 -25.53 -9.97
N GLU A 203 3.24 -24.70 -9.27
CA GLU A 203 3.51 -24.86 -7.84
C GLU A 203 2.32 -24.38 -6.99
N PRO A 204 1.88 -25.17 -6.00
CA PRO A 204 0.85 -24.72 -5.07
C PRO A 204 1.28 -23.47 -4.28
N ILE A 205 0.51 -22.39 -4.40
CA ILE A 205 0.71 -21.16 -3.64
C ILE A 205 -0.62 -20.55 -3.22
N LYS A 206 -0.68 -20.14 -1.95
CA LYS A 206 -1.82 -19.39 -1.41
C LYS A 206 -1.51 -17.90 -1.40
N TYR A 207 -2.53 -17.09 -1.69
CA TYR A 207 -2.44 -15.64 -1.60
C TYR A 207 -3.52 -15.12 -0.65
N TYR A 208 -3.11 -14.48 0.44
CA TYR A 208 -4.02 -13.90 1.40
C TYR A 208 -4.00 -12.37 1.35
N ILE A 209 -5.18 -11.76 1.47
CA ILE A 209 -5.32 -10.39 1.91
C ILE A 209 -5.72 -10.43 3.38
N ILE A 210 -4.90 -9.84 4.25
CA ILE A 210 -5.27 -9.59 5.64
C ILE A 210 -5.89 -8.20 5.67
N ALA A 211 -7.22 -8.15 5.66
CA ALA A 211 -7.95 -6.89 5.71
C ALA A 211 -8.18 -6.47 7.17
N VAL A 212 -7.84 -5.24 7.52
CA VAL A 212 -8.11 -4.65 8.84
C VAL A 212 -8.92 -3.37 8.67
N ASN A 213 -9.99 -3.23 9.45
CA ASN A 213 -10.76 -1.99 9.49
C ASN A 213 -10.25 -1.07 10.61
N ASN A 214 -10.77 0.16 10.67
CA ASN A 214 -10.34 1.16 11.66
C ASN A 214 -10.70 0.81 13.11
N GLU A 215 -11.59 -0.16 13.33
CA GLU A 215 -12.03 -0.63 14.66
C GLU A 215 -11.29 -1.90 15.10
N GLY A 216 -10.33 -2.40 14.30
CA GLY A 216 -9.56 -3.61 14.62
C GLY A 216 -10.22 -4.92 14.21
N TYR A 217 -11.32 -4.90 13.44
CA TYR A 217 -11.87 -6.12 12.86
C TYR A 217 -10.97 -6.61 11.72
N VAL A 218 -10.35 -7.78 11.95
CA VAL A 218 -9.44 -8.42 11.00
C VAL A 218 -10.19 -9.50 10.23
N THR A 219 -10.21 -9.39 8.90
CA THR A 219 -10.85 -10.31 7.96
C THR A 219 -9.79 -10.87 7.01
N PRO A 220 -9.18 -12.03 7.35
CA PRO A 220 -8.33 -12.77 6.43
C PRO A 220 -9.15 -13.26 5.24
N PHE A 221 -8.62 -13.09 4.04
CA PHE A 221 -9.33 -13.46 2.81
C PHE A 221 -8.38 -14.13 1.83
N GLU A 222 -8.71 -15.33 1.36
CA GLU A 222 -7.94 -16.02 0.34
C GLU A 222 -8.40 -15.66 -1.08
N ILE A 223 -7.46 -15.23 -1.91
CA ILE A 223 -7.68 -15.12 -3.36
C ILE A 223 -7.16 -16.39 -4.01
N GLY A 224 -8.07 -17.34 -4.23
CA GLY A 224 -7.76 -18.63 -4.87
C GLY A 224 -7.23 -18.50 -6.30
N ARG A 225 -6.63 -19.59 -6.79
CA ARG A 225 -6.01 -19.65 -8.13
C ARG A 225 -6.97 -19.24 -9.25
N ASP A 226 -8.22 -19.72 -9.24
CA ASP A 226 -9.23 -19.34 -10.25
C ASP A 226 -9.48 -17.84 -10.31
N ALA A 227 -9.48 -17.17 -9.15
CA ALA A 227 -9.66 -15.72 -9.10
C ALA A 227 -8.44 -14.98 -9.66
N ARG A 228 -7.22 -15.48 -9.41
CA ARG A 228 -5.99 -14.96 -10.00
C ARG A 228 -5.94 -15.18 -11.51
N GLU A 229 -6.36 -16.36 -11.98
CA GLU A 229 -6.44 -16.68 -13.41
C GLU A 229 -7.43 -15.76 -14.14
N LYS A 230 -8.60 -15.50 -13.55
CA LYS A 230 -9.54 -14.49 -14.07
C LYS A 230 -8.89 -13.09 -14.13
N ALA A 231 -8.15 -12.71 -13.09
CA ALA A 231 -7.44 -11.43 -13.07
C ALA A 231 -6.29 -11.36 -14.10
N ARG A 232 -5.72 -12.49 -14.56
CA ARG A 232 -4.70 -12.49 -15.63
C ARG A 232 -5.25 -11.98 -16.96
N TYR A 233 -6.53 -12.19 -17.26
CA TYR A 233 -7.13 -11.62 -18.48
C TYR A 233 -7.08 -10.09 -18.44
N LEU A 234 -7.45 -9.49 -17.31
CA LEU A 234 -7.30 -8.06 -17.09
C LEU A 234 -5.83 -7.64 -17.16
N TRP A 235 -4.92 -8.39 -16.52
CA TRP A 235 -3.49 -8.10 -16.58
C TRP A 235 -2.97 -8.05 -18.02
N HIS A 236 -3.34 -9.01 -18.86
CA HIS A 236 -2.94 -9.05 -20.27
C HIS A 236 -3.52 -7.88 -21.05
N LYS A 237 -4.80 -7.54 -20.83
CA LYS A 237 -5.41 -6.34 -21.42
C LYS A 237 -4.65 -5.07 -21.04
N LEU A 238 -4.24 -4.94 -19.77
CA LEU A 238 -3.47 -3.80 -19.28
C LEU A 238 -2.04 -3.76 -19.83
N ILE A 239 -1.39 -4.91 -20.04
CA ILE A 239 -0.07 -4.96 -20.71
C ILE A 239 -0.18 -4.51 -22.16
N SER A 240 -1.19 -4.98 -22.90
CA SER A 240 -1.44 -4.52 -24.28
C SER A 240 -1.71 -3.01 -24.32
N ALA A 241 -2.49 -2.50 -23.37
CA ALA A 241 -2.70 -1.06 -23.22
C ALA A 241 -1.40 -0.32 -22.89
N ALA A 242 -0.51 -0.87 -22.05
CA ALA A 242 0.78 -0.26 -21.74
C ALA A 242 1.68 -0.18 -22.98
N HIS A 243 1.66 -1.20 -23.86
CA HIS A 243 2.32 -1.14 -25.17
C HIS A 243 1.75 -0.04 -26.05
N ARG A 244 0.41 0.04 -26.15
CA ARG A 244 -0.28 1.11 -26.89
C ARG A 244 0.09 2.50 -26.37
N VAL A 245 0.11 2.68 -25.05
CA VAL A 245 0.52 3.92 -24.38
C VAL A 245 1.97 4.32 -24.72
N ASN A 246 2.88 3.35 -24.85
CA ASN A 246 4.25 3.62 -25.29
C ASN A 246 4.33 4.14 -26.74
N LEU A 247 3.34 3.83 -27.58
CA LEU A 247 3.25 4.30 -28.98
C LEU A 247 2.49 5.62 -29.11
N GLU A 248 1.33 5.73 -28.45
CA GLU A 248 0.36 6.81 -28.66
C GLU A 248 0.50 7.94 -27.62
N GLY A 249 0.98 7.65 -26.41
CA GLY A 249 1.04 8.62 -25.31
C GLY A 249 0.11 8.27 -24.14
N MET A 250 -0.02 9.20 -23.19
CA MET A 250 -0.75 9.01 -21.92
C MET A 250 -1.80 10.08 -21.65
N ASP A 251 -2.11 10.93 -22.62
CA ASP A 251 -3.04 12.04 -22.51
C ASP A 251 -4.51 11.61 -22.53
N MET A 252 -4.80 10.43 -23.08
CA MET A 252 -6.17 9.88 -23.17
C MET A 252 -6.79 9.60 -21.80
N GLY A 253 -8.06 9.98 -21.65
CA GLY A 253 -8.90 9.72 -20.51
C GLY A 253 -9.51 8.31 -20.51
N CYS A 254 -10.68 8.17 -19.89
CA CYS A 254 -11.35 6.87 -19.77
C CYS A 254 -11.82 6.33 -21.12
N GLU A 255 -12.15 7.21 -22.08
CA GLU A 255 -12.55 6.88 -23.44
C GLU A 255 -11.54 5.98 -24.18
N PHE A 256 -10.29 5.91 -23.70
CA PHE A 256 -9.30 4.92 -24.12
C PHE A 256 -9.82 3.47 -24.09
N TRP A 257 -10.72 3.18 -23.16
CA TRP A 257 -11.34 1.87 -22.95
C TRP A 257 -12.70 1.70 -23.61
N GLY A 258 -13.24 2.76 -24.22
CA GLY A 258 -14.46 2.70 -25.02
C GLY A 258 -14.21 2.04 -26.38
N ASP A 259 -15.29 1.79 -27.11
CA ASP A 259 -15.22 1.28 -28.48
C ASP A 259 -14.62 2.32 -29.44
N SER A 260 -14.64 2.07 -30.76
CA SER A 260 -14.01 2.95 -31.77
C SER A 260 -14.48 4.41 -31.73
N GLU A 261 -15.63 4.68 -31.13
CA GLU A 261 -16.20 6.02 -30.95
C GLU A 261 -16.03 6.59 -29.52
N GLY A 262 -15.32 5.89 -28.63
CA GLY A 262 -15.08 6.31 -27.25
C GLY A 262 -16.27 6.10 -26.29
N PHE A 263 -17.34 5.45 -26.75
CA PHE A 263 -18.50 5.10 -25.93
C PHE A 263 -18.32 3.76 -25.21
N PHE A 264 -18.93 3.64 -24.03
CA PHE A 264 -19.04 2.39 -23.28
C PHE A 264 -20.45 1.83 -23.47
N GLN A 265 -20.53 0.58 -23.90
CA GLN A 265 -21.80 -0.12 -24.11
C GLN A 265 -22.03 -1.17 -23.01
N PHE A 266 -23.30 -1.39 -22.67
CA PHE A 266 -23.76 -2.39 -21.69
C PHE A 266 -24.08 -3.72 -22.36
#